data_AF-A0A6N7FVM4-F1
#
_entry.id   AF-A0A6N7FVM4-F1
#
_cell.length_a   1.000
_cell.length_b   1.000
_cell.length_c   1.000
_cell.angle_alpha   90.00
_cell.angle_beta   90.00
_cell.angle_gamma   90.00
#
_symmetry.space_group_name_H-M   'P 1'
#
loop_
_entity.id
_entity.type
_entity.pdbx_description
1 polymer ?
#
loop_
_entity_poly.entity_id
_entity_poly.type
_entity_poly.pdbx_seq_one_letter_code
_entity_poly.pdbx_strand_id
1 'polypeptide(L)' 'MRAIDMTHPYFQPGIAFSMNGNDDSFAAEGGVFEQWNAAEQVWEAKGNVIDLNGRSANCAWDPAASVCG' A
#
# COMPACT_ATOMS: atom_id res chain seq x y z
N MET A 1 -10.16 -14.01 7.74
CA MET A 1 -9.64 -13.03 8.72
C MET A 1 -8.14 -13.03 8.59
N ARG A 2 -7.52 -11.86 8.36
CA ARG A 2 -6.06 -11.76 8.21
C ARG A 2 -5.38 -11.93 9.58
N ALA A 3 -4.10 -12.30 9.57
CA ALA A 3 -3.34 -12.50 10.80
C ALA A 3 -3.13 -11.19 11.57
N ILE A 4 -2.95 -10.08 10.85
CA ILE A 4 -2.95 -8.72 11.37
C ILE A 4 -3.90 -7.88 10.52
N ASP A 5 -4.77 -7.11 11.18
CA ASP A 5 -5.68 -6.17 10.55
C ASP A 5 -5.94 -5.00 11.52
N MET A 6 -5.36 -3.83 11.24
CA MET A 6 -5.44 -2.67 12.12
C MET A 6 -5.24 -1.34 11.39
N THR A 7 -5.68 -0.25 12.04
CA THR A 7 -5.31 1.11 11.66
C THR A 7 -3.94 1.44 12.24
N HIS A 8 -2.98 1.79 11.38
CA HIS A 8 -1.63 2.16 11.81
C HIS A 8 -1.53 3.69 11.99
N PRO A 9 -1.00 4.20 13.12
CA PRO A 9 -1.02 5.64 13.43
C PRO A 9 -0.15 6.49 12.51
N TYR A 10 0.82 5.88 11.81
CA TYR A 10 1.65 6.55 10.81
C TYR A 10 1.05 6.53 9.41
N PHE A 11 0.01 5.70 9.17
CA PHE A 11 -0.60 5.62 7.85
C PHE A 11 -1.67 6.69 7.70
N GLN A 12 -1.86 7.15 6.47
CA GLN A 12 -2.93 8.08 6.20
C GLN A 12 -4.29 7.42 6.47
N PRO A 13 -5.30 8.19 6.93
CA PRO A 13 -6.64 7.68 7.15
C PRO A 13 -7.17 6.95 5.91
N GLY A 14 -7.65 5.72 6.12
CA GLY A 14 -8.17 4.86 5.05
C GLY A 14 -7.17 3.87 4.46
N ILE A 15 -5.87 3.97 4.79
CA ILE A 15 -4.88 2.94 4.46
C ILE A 15 -4.79 1.95 5.63
N ALA A 16 -5.23 0.72 5.40
CA ALA A 16 -5.15 -0.34 6.39
C ALA A 16 -3.72 -0.91 6.49
N PHE A 17 -3.31 -1.24 7.71
CA PHE A 17 -2.19 -2.14 7.92
C PHE A 17 -2.76 -3.55 8.07
N SER A 18 -2.55 -4.38 7.05
CA SER A 18 -3.14 -5.71 7.02
C SER A 18 -2.14 -6.71 6.44
N MET A 19 -1.90 -7.80 7.16
CA MET A 19 -0.95 -8.84 6.76
C MET A 19 -1.53 -10.22 6.97
N ASN A 20 -1.35 -11.07 5.96
CA ASN A 20 -1.63 -12.50 5.95
C ASN A 20 -0.34 -13.29 5.77
N GLY A 21 0.64 -13.03 6.64
CA GLY A 21 1.94 -13.70 6.61
C GLY A 21 2.64 -13.53 5.27
N ASN A 22 3.13 -14.64 4.72
CA ASN A 22 3.84 -14.67 3.44
C ASN A 22 2.91 -14.56 2.23
N ASP A 23 1.57 -14.58 2.39
CA ASP A 23 0.63 -14.44 1.26
C ASP A 23 0.49 -13.00 0.77
N ASP A 24 0.86 -12.00 1.60
CA ASP A 24 0.89 -10.59 1.20
C ASP A 24 2.33 -10.15 0.96
N SER A 25 2.57 -9.46 -0.17
CA SER A 25 3.90 -8.94 -0.52
C SER A 25 4.29 -7.69 0.27
N PHE A 26 3.31 -6.92 0.77
CA PHE A 26 3.53 -5.63 1.43
C PHE A 26 2.65 -5.49 2.67
N ALA A 27 3.18 -4.83 3.70
CA ALA A 27 2.42 -4.52 4.92
C ALA A 27 1.45 -3.34 4.76
N ALA A 28 1.68 -2.52 3.74
CA ALA A 28 0.82 -1.42 3.31
C ALA A 28 0.52 -1.59 1.83
N GLU A 29 -0.73 -1.93 1.53
CA GLU A 29 -1.21 -2.12 0.16
C GLU A 29 -2.26 -1.05 -0.15
N GLY A 30 -1.95 0.20 0.13
CA GLY A 30 -2.85 1.29 -0.15
C GLY A 30 -2.13 2.63 -0.13
N GLY A 31 -2.70 3.61 -0.80
CA GLY A 31 -2.08 4.92 -0.96
C GLY A 31 -3.05 5.94 -1.52
N VAL A 32 -2.61 7.20 -1.54
CA VAL A 32 -3.33 8.29 -2.18
C VAL A 32 -2.33 9.07 -3.02
N PHE A 33 -2.78 9.63 -4.15
CA PHE A 33 -1.95 10.57 -4.89
C PHE A 33 -1.87 11.88 -4.12
N GLU A 34 -0.67 12.43 -3.99
CA GLU A 34 -0.47 13.70 -3.30
C GLU A 34 0.21 14.70 -4.21
N GLN A 35 -0.12 15.96 -4.01
CA GLN A 35 0.52 17.07 -4.69
C GLN A 35 1.01 18.09 -3.67
N TRP A 36 2.25 18.53 -3.84
CA TRP A 36 2.84 19.57 -3.00
C TRP A 36 2.12 20.90 -3.20
N ASN A 37 1.59 21.47 -2.12
CA ASN A 37 1.10 22.84 -2.06
C ASN A 37 2.18 23.73 -1.41
N ALA A 38 2.83 24.58 -2.22
CA ALA A 38 3.89 25.45 -1.74
C ALA A 38 3.42 26.61 -0.84
N ALA A 39 2.15 27.04 -0.96
CA ALA A 39 1.61 28.13 -0.15
C ALA A 39 1.37 27.70 1.30
N GLU A 40 0.88 26.48 1.48
CA GLU A 40 0.61 25.90 2.80
C GLU A 40 1.76 25.02 3.31
N GLN A 41 2.75 24.73 2.45
CA GLN A 41 3.89 23.85 2.73
C GLN A 41 3.47 22.45 3.19
N VAL A 42 2.44 21.90 2.54
CA VAL A 42 1.90 20.56 2.83
C VAL A 42 1.77 19.73 1.56
N TRP A 43 1.80 18.41 1.72
CA TRP A 43 1.37 17.47 0.70
C TRP A 43 -0.14 17.28 0.82
N GLU A 44 -0.87 17.62 -0.22
CA GLU A 44 -2.33 17.50 -0.25
C GLU A 44 -2.75 16.25 -1.01
N ALA A 45 -3.58 15.43 -0.39
CA ALA A 45 -4.25 14.32 -1.05
C ALA A 45 -5.12 14.80 -2.22
N LYS A 46 -4.94 14.18 -3.38
CA LYS A 46 -5.72 14.37 -4.60
C LYS A 46 -6.52 13.10 -4.88
N GLY A 47 -7.78 13.11 -4.44
CA GLY A 47 -8.72 12.03 -4.68
C GLY A 47 -8.86 11.06 -3.51
N ASN A 48 -9.39 9.87 -3.81
CA ASN A 48 -9.68 8.84 -2.82
C ASN A 48 -8.48 7.92 -2.58
N VAL A 49 -8.47 7.27 -1.42
CA VAL A 49 -7.53 6.18 -1.12
C VAL A 49 -7.72 5.06 -2.15
N ILE A 50 -6.62 4.64 -2.74
CA ILE A 50 -6.48 3.45 -3.55
C ILE A 50 -6.20 2.29 -2.60
N ASP A 51 -7.15 1.36 -2.50
CA ASP A 51 -7.03 0.15 -1.70
C ASP A 51 -6.65 -1.04 -2.58
N LEU A 52 -5.46 -1.58 -2.33
CA LEU A 52 -4.89 -2.76 -2.97
C LEU A 52 -4.73 -3.93 -2.00
N ASN A 53 -5.35 -3.87 -0.82
CA ASN A 53 -5.27 -4.93 0.19
C ASN A 53 -5.67 -6.30 -0.39
N GLY A 54 -4.72 -7.22 -0.44
CA GLY A 54 -4.88 -8.57 -1.02
C GLY A 54 -5.05 -8.61 -2.53
N ARG A 55 -4.79 -7.50 -3.21
CA ARG A 55 -4.87 -7.40 -4.67
C ARG A 55 -3.51 -7.58 -5.33
N SER A 56 -2.42 -7.40 -4.59
CA SER A 56 -1.06 -7.68 -5.05
C SER A 56 -0.74 -9.14 -4.78
N ALA A 57 -0.82 -9.99 -5.80
CA ALA A 57 -0.40 -11.38 -5.66
C ALA A 57 1.11 -11.47 -5.54
N ASN A 58 1.58 -12.39 -4.69
CA ASN A 58 2.97 -12.82 -4.77
C ASN A 58 3.26 -13.41 -6.15
N CYS A 59 4.47 -13.18 -6.64
CA CYS A 59 4.97 -13.77 -7.87
C CYS A 59 6.29 -14.50 -7.61
N ALA A 60 6.62 -15.45 -8.49
CA ALA A 60 7.95 -16.00 -8.51
C ALA A 60 8.88 -15.02 -9.24
N TRP A 61 10.04 -14.76 -8.65
CA TRP A 61 11.07 -13.98 -9.34
C TRP A 61 11.79 -14.85 -10.37
N ASP A 62 11.73 -14.46 -11.65
CA ASP A 62 12.56 -15.04 -12.71
C ASP A 62 13.83 -14.18 -12.90
N PRO A 63 15.02 -14.65 -12.46
CA PRO A 63 16.26 -13.91 -12.61
C PRO A 63 16.75 -13.83 -14.06
N ALA A 64 16.35 -14.75 -14.94
CA ALA A 64 16.80 -14.75 -16.33
C ALA A 64 16.11 -13.66 -17.15
N ALA A 65 14.81 -13.46 -16.93
CA ALA A 65 14.04 -12.41 -17.58
C ALA A 65 13.97 -11.11 -16.76
N SER A 66 14.43 -11.10 -15.51
CA SER A 66 14.29 -9.97 -14.56
C SER A 66 12.83 -9.53 -14.41
N VAL A 67 11.91 -10.49 -14.38
CA VAL A 67 10.47 -10.25 -14.23
C VAL A 67 9.90 -11.04 -13.06
N CYS A 68 8.80 -10.53 -12.55
CA CYS A 68 7.93 -11.12 -11.56
C CYS A 68 6.78 -11.81 -12.32
N GLY A 69 6.65 -13.13 -12.22
CA GLY A 69 5.70 -13.95 -12.97
C GLY A 69 5.18 -15.15 -12.19
#